data_AF-V4T149-F1
#
_entry.id   AF-V4T149-F1
#
_cell.length_a   1.000
_cell.length_b   1.000
_cell.length_c   1.000
_cell.angle_alpha   90.00
_cell.angle_beta   90.00
_cell.angle_gamma   90.00
#
_symmetry.space_group_name_H-M   'P 1'
#
loop_
_entity.id
_entity.type
_entity.pdbx_description
1 polymer ?
#
loop_
_entity_poly.entity_id
_entity_poly.type
_entity_poly.pdbx_seq_one_letter_code
_entity_poly.pdbx_strand_id
1 'polypeptide(L)' 'MLLSHLMALDLSPKFANKKIFEGEGGSYYSWPGTGSNLLGESKVGAGILLLKPGGFALPHYADCSKVGYVLQ' A
#
# COMPACT_ATOMS: atom_id res chain seq x y z
N MET A 1 -18.43 1.62 -23.28
CA MET A 1 -17.46 2.62 -22.77
C MET A 1 -16.67 2.15 -21.54
N LEU A 2 -17.16 1.24 -20.68
CA LEU A 2 -16.39 0.74 -19.52
C LEU A 2 -15.20 -0.18 -19.87
N LEU A 3 -15.30 -0.97 -20.94
CA LEU A 3 -14.29 -1.98 -21.25
C LEU A 3 -12.97 -1.40 -21.81
N SER A 4 -13.01 -0.26 -22.49
CA SER A 4 -11.84 0.32 -23.15
C SER A 4 -10.79 0.89 -22.18
N HIS A 5 -11.18 1.24 -20.95
CA HIS A 5 -10.26 1.75 -19.93
C HIS A 5 -9.50 0.64 -19.19
N LEU A 6 -10.13 -0.53 -19.00
CA LEU A 6 -9.49 -1.71 -18.39
C LEU A 6 -8.34 -2.26 -19.24
N MET A 7 -8.41 -2.12 -20.56
CA MET A 7 -7.43 -2.67 -21.50
C MET A 7 -6.09 -1.91 -21.52
N ALA A 8 -6.00 -0.74 -20.87
CA ALA A 8 -4.77 0.05 -20.76
C ALA A 8 -4.10 -0.06 -19.37
N LEU A 9 -4.54 -1.00 -18.52
CA LEU A 9 -4.05 -1.12 -17.16
C LEU A 9 -2.69 -1.83 -17.12
N ASP A 10 -1.69 -1.16 -16.55
CA ASP A 10 -0.38 -1.75 -16.33
C ASP A 10 -0.41 -2.75 -15.16
N LEU A 11 -0.33 -4.05 -15.51
CA LEU A 11 -0.32 -5.17 -14.56
C LEU A 11 1.10 -5.67 -14.23
N SER A 12 2.14 -4.94 -14.65
CA SER A 12 3.50 -5.31 -14.26
C SER A 12 3.67 -5.25 -12.74
N PRO A 13 4.51 -6.11 -12.14
CA PRO A 13 4.77 -6.09 -10.72
C PRO A 13 5.20 -4.70 -10.23
N LYS A 14 4.52 -4.19 -9.21
CA LYS A 14 4.85 -2.91 -8.57
C LYS A 14 5.42 -3.16 -7.18
N PHE A 15 6.41 -2.37 -6.80
CA PHE A 15 7.04 -2.42 -5.49
C PHE A 15 6.56 -1.25 -4.63
N ALA A 16 6.44 -1.46 -3.32
CA ALA A 16 6.16 -0.40 -2.36
C ALA A 16 7.37 0.53 -2.22
N ASN A 17 7.51 1.47 -3.15
CA ASN A 17 8.69 2.33 -3.27
C ASN A 17 8.57 3.65 -2.50
N LYS A 18 7.38 4.00 -2.00
CA LYS A 18 7.17 5.24 -1.26
C LYS A 18 7.24 4.98 0.23
N LYS A 19 8.39 5.29 0.83
CA LYS A 19 8.57 5.33 2.29
C LYS A 19 7.73 6.48 2.88
N ILE A 20 6.73 6.14 3.69
CA ILE A 20 5.86 7.09 4.39
C ILE A 20 6.40 7.44 5.78
N PHE A 21 7.03 6.46 6.44
CA PHE A 21 7.57 6.65 7.78
C PHE A 21 8.83 5.81 7.98
N GLU A 22 9.75 6.32 8.78
CA GLU A 22 10.91 5.61 9.28
C GLU A 22 11.22 6.09 10.70
N GLY A 23 11.43 5.13 11.60
CA GLY A 23 11.78 5.38 12.98
C GLY A 23 12.57 4.21 13.57
N GLU A 24 12.86 4.31 14.86
CA GLU A 24 13.66 3.30 15.55
C GLU A 24 13.02 1.91 15.43
N GLY A 25 11.73 1.82 15.77
CA GLY A 25 10.97 0.55 15.79
C GLY A 25 10.59 -0.02 14.42
N GLY A 26 10.84 0.69 13.32
CA GLY A 26 10.41 0.21 12.01
C GLY A 26 10.21 1.27 10.94
N SER A 27 9.57 0.88 9.85
CA SER A 27 9.24 1.75 8.73
C SER A 27 7.91 1.37 8.10
N TYR A 28 7.27 2.31 7.43
CA TYR A 28 6.03 2.10 6.69
C TYR A 28 6.22 2.54 5.23
N TYR A 29 5.98 1.63 4.30
CA TYR A 29 6.04 1.87 2.86
C TYR A 29 4.64 1.81 2.26
N SER A 30 4.43 2.50 1.16
CA SER A 30 3.19 2.48 0.39
C SER A 30 3.47 2.24 -1.08
N TRP A 31 2.49 1.65 -1.75
CA TRP A 31 2.42 1.74 -3.21
C TRP A 31 1.80 3.08 -3.61
N PRO A 32 2.29 3.74 -4.67
CA PRO A 32 1.66 4.94 -5.19
C PRO A 32 0.22 4.63 -5.63
N GLY A 33 -0.77 5.31 -5.04
CA GLY A 33 -2.19 5.15 -5.39
C GLY A 33 -2.70 6.10 -6.48
N THR A 34 -1.84 6.96 -7.03
CA THR A 34 -2.25 8.02 -7.96
C THR A 34 -1.83 7.71 -9.39
N GLY A 35 -2.77 7.77 -10.33
CA GLY A 35 -2.57 7.54 -11.77
C GLY A 35 -3.41 6.38 -12.29
N SER A 36 -3.32 6.10 -13.60
CA SER A 36 -3.95 4.95 -14.28
C SER A 36 -3.29 3.62 -13.89
N ASN A 37 -3.22 3.34 -12.59
CA ASN A 37 -2.64 2.13 -12.03
C ASN A 37 -3.72 1.25 -11.38
N LEU A 38 -3.42 -0.05 -11.24
CA LEU A 38 -4.38 -1.05 -10.75
C LEU A 38 -5.02 -0.67 -9.40
N LEU A 39 -4.26 -0.07 -8.49
CA LEU A 39 -4.74 0.29 -7.16
C LEU A 39 -5.73 1.47 -7.21
N GLY A 40 -5.45 2.48 -8.02
CA GLY A 40 -6.33 3.63 -8.25
C GLY A 40 -7.66 3.21 -8.87
N GLU A 41 -7.61 2.41 -9.94
CA GLU A 41 -8.82 1.86 -10.59
C GLU A 41 -9.63 0.96 -9.66
N SER A 42 -8.95 0.18 -8.82
CA SER A 42 -9.58 -0.70 -7.83
C SER A 42 -10.03 0.02 -6.56
N LYS A 43 -9.74 1.32 -6.42
CA LYS A 43 -10.07 2.15 -5.24
C LYS A 43 -9.53 1.59 -3.93
N VAL A 44 -8.32 1.02 -3.96
CA VAL A 44 -7.66 0.47 -2.77
C VAL A 44 -6.30 1.12 -2.54
N GLY A 45 -5.97 1.32 -1.27
CA GLY A 45 -4.60 1.64 -0.85
C GLY A 45 -3.85 0.36 -0.48
N ALA A 46 -2.52 0.38 -0.63
CA ALA A 46 -1.66 -0.71 -0.19
C ALA A 46 -0.41 -0.15 0.50
N GLY A 47 0.07 -0.85 1.53
CA GLY A 47 1.30 -0.52 2.24
C GLY A 47 1.92 -1.73 2.94
N ILE A 48 3.20 -1.60 3.29
CA ILE A 48 3.97 -2.59 4.05
C ILE A 48 4.45 -1.94 5.33
N LEU A 49 4.04 -2.51 6.47
CA LEU A 49 4.58 -2.18 7.77
C LEU A 49 5.73 -3.14 8.10
N LEU A 50 6.93 -2.58 8.29
CA LEU A 50 8.10 -3.33 8.71
C LEU A 50 8.39 -2.98 10.17
N LEU A 51 8.25 -3.96 11.07
CA LEU A 51 8.63 -3.83 12.47
C LEU A 51 10.00 -4.47 12.69
N LYS A 52 10.90 -3.74 13.35
CA LYS A 52 12.16 -4.31 13.86
C LYS A 52 11.89 -5.09 15.17
N PRO A 53 12.79 -5.98 15.60
CA PRO A 53 12.68 -6.60 16.93
C PRO A 53 12.51 -5.54 18.03
N GLY A 54 11.52 -5.74 18.92
CA GLY A 54 11.15 -4.76 19.95
C GLY A 54 10.41 -3.52 19.43
N GLY A 55 10.19 -3.40 18.13
CA GLY A 55 9.44 -2.32 17.51
C GLY A 55 7.94 -2.42 17.75
N PHE A 56 7.30 -1.26 17.93
CA PHE A 56 5.87 -1.15 18.16
C PHE A 56 5.26 -0.07 17.27
N ALA A 57 4.30 -0.45 16.41
CA ALA A 57 3.48 0.52 15.71
C ALA A 57 2.36 0.99 16.62
N LEU A 58 2.30 2.31 16.87
CA LEU A 58 1.24 2.90 17.67
C LEU A 58 -0.14 2.68 17.01
N PRO A 59 -1.21 2.53 17.80
CA PRO A 59 -2.57 2.42 17.26
C PRO A 59 -2.91 3.55 16.28
N HIS A 60 -3.44 3.19 15.12
CA HIS A 60 -3.82 4.13 14.06
C HIS A 60 -5.18 3.74 13.46
N TYR A 61 -6.06 4.72 13.29
CA TYR A 61 -7.39 4.54 12.69
C TYR A 61 -7.40 4.99 11.22
N ALA A 62 -8.33 4.50 10.41
CA ALA A 62 -8.67 5.20 9.17
C ALA A 62 -10.17 5.21 8.93
N ASP A 63 -10.57 6.04 7.99
CA ASP A 63 -11.92 6.17 7.42
C ASP A 63 -12.29 5.02 6.47
N CYS A 64 -11.40 4.05 6.27
CA CYS A 64 -11.62 2.87 5.43
C CYS A 64 -11.33 1.55 6.16
N SER A 65 -12.01 0.49 5.72
CA SER A 65 -11.73 -0.89 6.14
C SER A 65 -10.32 -1.30 5.73
N LYS A 66 -9.63 -2.06 6.59
CA LYS A 66 -8.30 -2.61 6.31
C LYS A 66 -8.27 -4.12 6.52
N VAL A 67 -7.48 -4.79 5.70
CA VAL A 67 -7.11 -6.19 5.88
C VAL A 67 -5.60 -6.23 6.05
N GLY A 68 -5.11 -6.88 7.10
CA GLY A 68 -3.69 -7.10 7.36
C GLY A 68 -3.30 -8.54 7.09
N TYR A 69 -2.11 -8.74 6.52
CA TYR A 69 -1.51 -10.06 6.30
C TYR A 69 -0.07 -10.05 6.81
N VAL A 70 0.29 -11.02 7.66
CA VAL A 70 1.62 -11.14 8.25
C VAL A 70 2.48 -12.04 7.36
N LEU A 71 3.61 -11.49 6.88
CA LEU A 71 4.53 -12.19 5.98
C LEU A 71 5.69 -12.89 6.70
N GLN A 72 6.08 -12.39 7.87
CA GLN A 72 7.21 -12.87 8.67
C GLN A 72 6.95 -12.58 10.16
#